data_AF-A0A1F4XN82-F1
#
_entry.id   AF-A0A1F4XN82-F1
#
_cell.length_a   1.000
_cell.length_b   1.000
_cell.length_c   1.000
_cell.angle_alpha   90.00
_cell.angle_beta   90.00
_cell.angle_gamma   90.00
#
_symmetry.space_group_name_H-M   'P 1'
#
loop_
_entity.id
_entity.type
_entity.pdbx_description
1 polymer ?
#
loop_
_entity_poly.entity_id
_entity_poly.type
_entity_poly.pdbx_seq_one_letter_code
_entity_poly.pdbx_strand_id
1 'polypeptide(L)'
;MKKITCFLPILLLILLFSLSPAEKKPAIGPKIFLPEKEWDFGYIPQNAVVSHFFLIKNTGDDTLQIIKVRPGCACTYAPLKKEFLAPKDSTSLEVIFSSRNYQGSKTLIVAIFSSDTSNFSDINFTANIENEFPLFQVEPSQVKFDSIRVEKNNPKKVIILNKSTSSLQIAVAEKPKEFIDFQISKNSLNPKEKAEILLQVNRKATPGPFQTNLTLDFSGGSTGQGSEKTRYTLPISGTILSK
;
A
#
# COMPACT_ATOMS: atom_id res chain seq x y z
N MET A 1 21.70 -78.43 45.29
CA MET A 1 21.54 -78.36 43.82
C MET A 1 20.84 -77.05 43.47
N LYS A 2 21.56 -76.06 42.91
CA LYS A 2 21.05 -74.70 42.63
C LYS A 2 20.53 -74.63 41.19
N LYS A 3 19.29 -74.17 40.97
CA LYS A 3 18.73 -73.89 39.64
C LYS A 3 18.70 -72.37 39.43
N ILE A 4 19.44 -71.91 38.42
CA ILE A 4 19.45 -70.53 37.92
C ILE A 4 18.43 -70.49 36.78
N THR A 5 17.33 -69.77 36.98
CA THR A 5 16.31 -69.56 35.94
C THR A 5 16.52 -68.21 35.26
N CYS A 6 16.73 -68.29 33.94
CA CYS A 6 17.06 -67.25 32.99
C CYS A 6 15.90 -66.26 32.79
N PHE A 7 16.10 -64.99 33.14
CA PHE A 7 15.15 -63.89 32.97
C PHE A 7 15.68 -62.91 31.91
N LEU A 8 15.53 -63.23 30.63
CA LEU A 8 15.72 -62.31 29.48
C LEU A 8 15.33 -63.11 28.21
N PRO A 9 14.29 -62.74 27.42
CA PRO A 9 14.32 -61.52 26.61
C PRO A 9 12.91 -60.98 26.24
N ILE A 10 12.24 -60.20 27.10
CA ILE A 10 10.97 -59.53 26.73
C ILE A 10 11.17 -58.01 26.54
N LEU A 11 12.25 -57.44 27.10
CA LEU A 11 12.56 -56.02 26.98
C LEU A 11 13.09 -55.60 25.58
N LEU A 12 13.59 -56.55 24.78
CA LEU A 12 14.15 -56.25 23.45
C LEU A 12 13.08 -56.18 22.34
N LEU A 13 11.89 -56.76 22.56
CA LEU A 13 10.82 -56.80 21.54
C LEU A 13 9.95 -55.52 21.54
N ILE A 14 9.91 -54.78 22.65
CA ILE A 14 9.15 -53.52 22.77
C ILE A 14 9.95 -52.34 22.16
N LEU A 15 11.27 -52.43 22.08
CA LEU A 15 12.12 -51.38 21.47
C LEU A 15 11.98 -51.29 19.94
N LEU A 16 11.39 -52.30 19.29
CA LEU A 16 11.21 -52.35 17.84
C LEU A 16 9.87 -51.76 17.36
N PHE A 17 8.98 -51.32 18.26
CA PHE A 17 7.62 -50.88 17.91
C PHE A 17 7.43 -49.35 17.86
N SER A 18 8.48 -48.54 17.98
CA SER A 18 8.36 -47.07 18.06
C SER A 18 8.92 -46.29 16.87
N LEU A 19 9.34 -46.94 15.78
CA LEU A 19 9.57 -46.23 14.52
C LEU A 19 8.26 -46.11 13.75
N SER A 20 7.37 -45.23 14.19
CA SER A 20 6.35 -44.69 13.30
C SER A 20 7.09 -43.90 12.20
N PRO A 21 6.85 -44.18 10.90
CA PRO A 21 7.35 -43.32 9.84
C PRO A 21 6.85 -41.91 10.12
N ALA A 22 7.76 -40.94 10.20
CA ALA A 22 7.38 -39.54 10.24
C ALA A 22 6.59 -39.26 8.94
N GLU A 23 5.27 -39.13 9.04
CA GLU A 23 4.43 -38.75 7.91
C GLU A 23 4.91 -37.38 7.42
N LYS A 24 5.62 -37.40 6.30
CA LYS A 24 6.14 -36.20 5.66
C LYS A 24 4.93 -35.40 5.18
N LYS A 25 4.62 -34.30 5.88
CA LYS A 25 3.53 -33.40 5.49
C LYS A 25 3.69 -33.07 3.99
N PRO A 26 2.62 -33.19 3.18
CA PRO A 26 2.72 -32.91 1.75
C PRO A 26 3.23 -31.48 1.54
N ALA A 27 4.28 -31.35 0.72
CA ALA A 27 4.86 -30.06 0.39
C ALA A 27 3.83 -29.22 -0.38
N ILE A 28 3.59 -28.00 0.11
CA ILE A 28 2.59 -27.08 -0.46
C ILE A 28 3.19 -26.33 -1.66
N GLY A 29 4.51 -26.20 -1.70
CA GLY A 29 5.25 -25.42 -2.68
C GLY A 29 5.18 -23.91 -2.38
N PRO A 30 5.67 -23.06 -3.30
CA PRO A 30 5.54 -21.61 -3.17
C PRO A 30 4.07 -21.20 -3.26
N LYS A 31 3.62 -20.31 -2.37
CA LYS A 31 2.27 -19.73 -2.41
C LYS A 31 2.32 -18.23 -2.29
N ILE A 32 1.86 -17.55 -3.32
CA ILE A 32 1.72 -16.10 -3.30
C ILE A 32 0.45 -15.71 -2.57
N PHE A 33 0.56 -14.74 -1.67
CA PHE A 33 -0.57 -14.16 -0.97
C PHE A 33 -0.50 -12.64 -1.00
N LEU A 34 -1.60 -12.04 -1.43
CA LEU A 34 -1.83 -10.60 -1.49
C LEU A 34 -2.91 -10.28 -0.44
N PRO A 35 -2.55 -9.75 0.74
CA PRO A 35 -3.53 -9.37 1.76
C PRO A 35 -4.50 -8.29 1.27
N GLU A 36 -4.02 -7.46 0.33
CA GLU A 36 -4.77 -6.41 -0.34
C GLU A 36 -4.56 -6.57 -1.86
N LYS A 37 -5.65 -6.50 -2.62
CA LYS A 37 -5.64 -6.65 -4.08
C LYS A 37 -6.24 -5.47 -4.80
N GLU A 38 -6.86 -4.53 -4.09
CA GLU A 38 -7.58 -3.43 -4.68
C GLU A 38 -7.24 -2.15 -3.92
N TRP A 39 -6.91 -1.10 -4.67
CA TRP A 39 -6.70 0.23 -4.12
C TRP A 39 -7.49 1.27 -4.90
N ASP A 40 -8.29 2.08 -4.21
CA ASP A 40 -8.91 3.24 -4.82
C ASP A 40 -8.12 4.49 -4.45
N PHE A 41 -7.56 5.19 -5.43
CA PHE A 41 -6.99 6.53 -5.24
C PHE A 41 -8.07 7.60 -5.08
N GLY A 42 -9.34 7.27 -5.38
CA GLY A 42 -10.43 8.24 -5.44
C GLY A 42 -10.13 9.31 -6.48
N TYR A 43 -10.47 10.55 -6.13
CA TYR A 43 -10.18 11.72 -6.95
C TYR A 43 -8.70 12.08 -6.90
N ILE A 44 -8.10 12.31 -8.08
CA ILE A 44 -6.73 12.79 -8.24
C ILE A 44 -6.70 13.93 -9.27
N PRO A 45 -5.83 14.94 -9.11
CA PRO A 45 -5.67 15.99 -10.11
C PRO A 45 -5.09 15.47 -11.43
N GLN A 46 -5.37 16.18 -12.52
CA GLN A 46 -4.70 15.94 -13.80
C GLN A 46 -3.22 16.33 -13.71
N ASN A 47 -2.37 15.71 -14.55
CA ASN A 47 -0.93 15.99 -14.61
C ASN A 47 -0.19 15.75 -13.29
N ALA A 48 -0.63 14.75 -12.54
CA ALA A 48 -0.02 14.32 -11.30
C ALA A 48 0.44 12.87 -11.39
N VAL A 49 1.22 12.48 -10.38
CA VAL A 49 1.67 11.10 -10.23
C VAL A 49 1.35 10.67 -8.81
N VAL A 50 0.59 9.59 -8.68
CA VAL A 50 0.21 8.97 -7.41
C VAL A 50 0.84 7.59 -7.30
N SER A 51 0.91 7.08 -6.07
CA SER A 51 1.48 5.76 -5.81
C SER A 51 0.91 5.11 -4.56
N HIS A 52 0.92 3.79 -4.56
CA HIS A 52 0.44 2.96 -3.45
C HIS A 52 1.27 1.67 -3.36
N PHE A 53 1.39 1.08 -2.17
CA PHE A 53 2.16 -0.15 -1.95
C PHE A 53 1.27 -1.33 -1.65
N PHE A 54 1.37 -2.36 -2.50
CA PHE A 54 0.79 -3.66 -2.23
C PHE A 54 1.82 -4.56 -1.54
N LEU A 55 1.39 -5.25 -0.49
CA LEU A 55 2.21 -6.23 0.20
C LEU A 55 2.07 -7.60 -0.47
N ILE A 56 3.19 -8.21 -0.84
CA ILE A 56 3.26 -9.57 -1.36
C ILE A 56 3.91 -10.45 -0.31
N LYS A 57 3.27 -11.57 0.04
CA LYS A 57 3.78 -12.54 1.01
C LYS A 57 3.94 -13.91 0.36
N ASN A 58 4.94 -14.65 0.80
CA ASN A 58 5.01 -16.09 0.56
C ASN A 58 4.43 -16.85 1.75
N THR A 59 3.26 -17.47 1.57
CA THR A 59 2.60 -18.30 2.59
C THR A 59 2.87 -19.79 2.42
N GLY A 60 3.65 -20.15 1.41
CA GLY A 60 4.07 -21.52 1.11
C GLY A 60 5.22 -22.02 2.00
N ASP A 61 5.68 -23.22 1.71
CA ASP A 61 6.81 -23.87 2.39
C ASP A 61 8.08 -23.95 1.53
N ASP A 62 8.04 -23.41 0.31
CA ASP A 62 9.19 -23.25 -0.59
C ASP A 62 9.34 -21.80 -1.07
N THR A 63 10.48 -21.45 -1.66
CA THR A 63 10.80 -20.11 -2.14
C THR A 63 9.89 -19.69 -3.29
N LEU A 64 9.17 -18.58 -3.11
CA LEU A 64 8.38 -17.95 -4.16
C LEU A 64 9.27 -17.03 -4.99
N GLN A 65 9.32 -17.24 -6.29
CA GLN A 65 9.95 -16.33 -7.24
C GLN A 65 8.87 -15.50 -7.93
N ILE A 66 8.94 -14.19 -7.83
CA ILE A 66 8.16 -13.26 -8.64
C ILE A 66 8.93 -13.08 -9.95
N ILE A 67 8.39 -13.66 -11.03
CA ILE A 67 9.04 -13.74 -12.34
C ILE A 67 8.91 -12.40 -13.08
N LYS A 68 7.72 -11.80 -13.03
CA LYS A 68 7.42 -10.58 -13.78
C LYS A 68 6.24 -9.84 -13.18
N VAL A 69 6.34 -8.52 -13.12
CA VAL A 69 5.21 -7.63 -12.88
C VAL A 69 4.90 -6.89 -14.18
N ARG A 70 3.63 -6.91 -14.61
CA ARG A 70 3.19 -6.31 -15.87
C ARG A 70 2.01 -5.36 -15.63
N PRO A 71 2.24 -4.04 -15.59
CA PRO A 71 1.16 -3.07 -15.60
C PRO A 71 0.31 -3.17 -16.88
N GLY A 72 -0.99 -2.96 -16.76
CA GLY A 72 -1.93 -2.97 -17.90
C GLY A 72 -1.82 -1.75 -18.82
N CYS A 73 -1.12 -0.69 -18.39
CA CYS A 73 -0.97 0.57 -19.12
C CYS A 73 0.46 1.11 -18.99
N ALA A 74 1.00 1.69 -20.07
CA ALA A 74 2.32 2.36 -20.06
C ALA A 74 2.39 3.56 -19.12
N CYS A 75 1.24 4.08 -18.69
CA CYS A 75 1.07 5.14 -17.70
C CYS A 75 1.32 4.68 -16.26
N THR A 76 1.56 3.39 -16.05
CA THR A 76 1.78 2.78 -14.75
C THR A 76 3.15 2.12 -14.70
N TYR A 77 3.91 2.42 -13.66
CA TYR A 77 5.19 1.80 -13.36
C TYR A 77 5.06 1.05 -12.04
N ALA A 78 5.58 -0.18 -11.96
CA ALA A 78 5.39 -1.03 -10.78
C ALA A 78 6.70 -1.71 -10.33
N PRO A 79 7.62 -0.97 -9.69
CA PRO A 79 8.90 -1.53 -9.26
C PRO A 79 8.72 -2.50 -8.08
N LEU A 80 9.43 -3.62 -8.15
CA LEU A 80 9.45 -4.64 -7.11
C LEU A 80 10.76 -4.54 -6.32
N LYS A 81 10.67 -4.54 -4.99
CA LYS A 81 11.86 -4.43 -4.12
C LYS A 81 12.70 -5.72 -4.08
N LYS A 82 12.06 -6.88 -4.17
CA LYS A 82 12.67 -8.21 -4.01
C LYS A 82 11.87 -9.26 -4.79
N GLU A 83 12.56 -10.07 -5.58
CA GLU A 83 11.94 -11.07 -6.47
C GLU A 83 11.84 -12.46 -5.84
N PHE A 84 12.73 -12.85 -4.94
CA PHE A 84 12.74 -14.17 -4.31
C PHE A 84 12.33 -14.07 -2.85
N LEU A 85 11.21 -14.67 -2.46
CA LEU A 85 10.70 -14.65 -1.08
C LEU A 85 10.82 -16.04 -0.47
N ALA A 86 11.63 -16.16 0.60
CA ALA A 86 11.66 -17.38 1.40
C ALA A 86 10.28 -17.66 2.03
N PRO A 87 10.02 -18.87 2.55
CA PRO A 87 8.79 -19.14 3.29
C PRO A 87 8.54 -18.10 4.39
N LYS A 88 7.32 -17.57 4.45
CA LYS A 88 6.87 -16.50 5.38
C LYS A 88 7.49 -15.12 5.14
N ASP A 89 8.33 -14.97 4.14
CA ASP A 89 8.92 -13.68 3.77
C ASP A 89 7.93 -12.82 2.98
N SER A 90 8.24 -11.52 2.86
CA SER A 90 7.40 -10.55 2.18
C SER A 90 8.20 -9.48 1.45
N THR A 91 7.57 -8.87 0.45
CA THR A 91 8.10 -7.72 -0.29
C THR A 91 6.97 -6.75 -0.60
N SER A 92 7.34 -5.52 -0.87
CA SER A 92 6.41 -4.47 -1.26
C SER A 92 6.49 -4.24 -2.77
N LEU A 93 5.34 -4.19 -3.43
CA LEU A 93 5.19 -3.74 -4.82
C LEU A 93 4.63 -2.33 -4.82
N GLU A 94 5.43 -1.35 -5.22
CA GLU A 94 4.91 0.01 -5.44
C GLU A 94 4.20 0.04 -6.78
N VAL A 95 3.00 0.60 -6.84
CA VAL A 95 2.35 0.98 -8.10
C VAL A 95 2.39 2.48 -8.19
N ILE A 96 2.94 3.00 -9.29
CA ILE A 96 3.08 4.43 -9.57
C ILE A 96 2.27 4.73 -10.83
N PHE A 97 1.25 5.58 -10.72
CA PHE A 97 0.34 5.93 -11.80
C PHE A 97 0.45 7.41 -12.16
N SER A 98 0.64 7.69 -13.45
CA SER A 98 0.71 9.05 -14.01
C SER A 98 -0.61 9.43 -14.71
N SER A 99 -1.25 10.50 -14.24
CA SER A 99 -2.53 11.00 -14.77
C SER A 99 -2.40 11.94 -15.98
N ARG A 100 -1.17 12.18 -16.47
CA ARG A 100 -0.86 13.20 -17.50
C ARG A 100 -1.80 13.21 -18.72
N ASN A 101 -2.14 12.03 -19.25
CA ASN A 101 -2.90 11.88 -20.49
C ASN A 101 -4.33 11.35 -20.28
N TYR A 102 -4.86 11.44 -19.06
CA TYR A 102 -6.16 10.86 -18.71
C TYR A 102 -7.07 11.87 -18.02
N GLN A 103 -8.38 11.63 -18.16
CA GLN A 103 -9.47 12.35 -17.51
C GLN A 103 -10.58 11.34 -17.18
N GLY A 104 -11.37 11.64 -16.15
CA GLY A 104 -12.48 10.81 -15.68
C GLY A 104 -12.02 9.50 -15.02
N SER A 105 -12.95 8.57 -14.87
CA SER A 105 -12.71 7.30 -14.16
C SER A 105 -11.82 6.34 -14.95
N LYS A 106 -10.88 5.72 -14.24
CA LYS A 106 -9.99 4.66 -14.73
C LYS A 106 -9.94 3.51 -13.74
N THR A 107 -9.98 2.31 -14.29
CA THR A 107 -9.67 1.05 -13.59
C THR A 107 -8.50 0.41 -14.31
N LEU A 108 -7.45 0.10 -13.57
CA LEU A 108 -6.21 -0.48 -14.09
C LEU A 108 -5.85 -1.73 -13.31
N ILE A 109 -5.25 -2.68 -14.02
CA ILE A 109 -4.83 -3.97 -13.50
C ILE A 109 -3.31 -4.07 -13.62
N VAL A 110 -2.64 -4.61 -12.62
CA VAL A 110 -1.22 -4.99 -12.68
C VAL A 110 -1.13 -6.49 -12.44
N ALA A 111 -0.66 -7.22 -13.44
CA ALA A 111 -0.51 -8.66 -13.38
C ALA A 111 0.84 -9.07 -12.77
N ILE A 112 0.83 -10.05 -11.88
CA ILE A 112 2.01 -10.58 -11.18
C ILE A 112 2.17 -12.06 -11.53
N PHE A 113 3.22 -12.35 -12.28
CA PHE A 113 3.61 -13.71 -12.65
C PHE A 113 4.62 -14.23 -11.64
N SER A 114 4.40 -15.44 -11.12
CA SER A 114 5.25 -16.04 -10.10
C SER A 114 5.44 -17.54 -10.30
N SER A 115 6.32 -18.16 -9.51
CA SER A 115 6.50 -19.62 -9.47
C SER A 115 5.36 -20.38 -8.79
N ASP A 116 4.37 -19.70 -8.19
CA ASP A 116 3.11 -20.34 -7.78
C ASP A 116 2.25 -20.60 -9.01
N THR A 117 2.25 -21.85 -9.49
CA THR A 117 1.49 -22.27 -10.68
C THR A 117 0.01 -22.48 -10.42
N SER A 118 -0.44 -22.39 -9.17
CA SER A 118 -1.83 -22.66 -8.79
C SER A 118 -2.73 -21.42 -8.83
N ASN A 119 -2.16 -20.21 -8.83
CA ASN A 119 -2.91 -18.97 -8.71
C ASN A 119 -2.42 -17.90 -9.69
N PHE A 120 -3.35 -17.28 -10.40
CA PHE A 120 -3.11 -15.97 -11.01
C PHE A 120 -3.18 -14.89 -9.93
N SER A 121 -2.21 -13.97 -9.95
CA SER A 121 -2.10 -12.90 -8.96
C SER A 121 -2.12 -11.55 -9.64
N ASP A 122 -3.24 -10.87 -9.52
CA ASP A 122 -3.42 -9.53 -10.03
C ASP A 122 -3.79 -8.59 -8.88
N ILE A 123 -3.38 -7.34 -9.02
CA ILE A 123 -3.87 -6.23 -8.22
C ILE A 123 -4.58 -5.23 -9.14
N ASN A 124 -5.60 -4.58 -8.61
CA ASN A 124 -6.38 -3.58 -9.32
C ASN A 124 -6.28 -2.25 -8.59
N PHE A 125 -6.35 -1.15 -9.33
CA PHE A 125 -6.56 0.15 -8.72
C PHE A 125 -7.45 1.03 -9.57
N THR A 126 -8.15 1.94 -8.91
CA THR A 126 -9.04 2.92 -9.52
C THR A 126 -8.57 4.34 -9.25
N ALA A 127 -8.88 5.25 -10.17
CA ALA A 127 -8.68 6.67 -9.99
C ALA A 127 -9.72 7.45 -10.80
N ASN A 128 -10.28 8.51 -10.22
CA ASN A 128 -11.05 9.51 -10.94
C ASN A 128 -10.19 10.76 -11.17
N ILE A 129 -9.81 11.02 -12.44
CA ILE A 129 -8.92 12.13 -12.78
C ILE A 129 -9.75 13.38 -13.08
N GLU A 130 -9.81 14.30 -12.13
CA GLU A 130 -10.57 15.56 -12.21
C GLU A 130 -9.81 16.69 -11.50
N ASN A 131 -9.99 17.94 -11.95
CA ASN A 131 -9.40 19.12 -11.29
C ASN A 131 -10.38 19.82 -10.34
N GLU A 132 -11.68 19.55 -10.47
CA GLU A 132 -12.72 20.12 -9.62
C GLU A 132 -13.46 18.98 -8.93
N PHE A 133 -13.53 19.02 -7.59
CA PHE A 133 -14.20 17.98 -6.81
C PHE A 133 -15.57 18.49 -6.33
N PRO A 134 -16.61 17.64 -6.31
CA PRO A 134 -17.98 18.09 -6.08
C PRO A 134 -18.23 18.59 -4.66
N LEU A 135 -17.66 17.91 -3.65
CA LEU A 135 -17.95 18.19 -2.23
C LEU A 135 -16.98 19.18 -1.59
N PHE A 136 -15.76 19.29 -2.11
CA PHE A 136 -14.69 20.09 -1.51
C PHE A 136 -13.77 20.67 -2.58
N GLN A 137 -12.98 21.66 -2.21
CA GLN A 137 -11.87 22.16 -3.01
C GLN A 137 -10.57 21.95 -2.24
N VAL A 138 -9.52 21.54 -2.96
CA VAL A 138 -8.17 21.37 -2.40
C VAL A 138 -7.21 22.29 -3.14
N GLU A 139 -6.55 23.20 -2.43
CA GLU A 139 -5.67 24.22 -3.01
C GLU A 139 -4.33 24.30 -2.24
N PRO A 140 -3.17 24.09 -2.87
CA PRO A 140 -3.02 23.58 -4.24
C PRO A 140 -3.46 22.12 -4.34
N SER A 141 -3.86 21.69 -5.54
CA SER A 141 -4.30 20.31 -5.80
C SER A 141 -3.16 19.28 -5.82
N GLN A 142 -1.91 19.73 -5.81
CA GLN A 142 -0.71 18.90 -5.66
C GLN A 142 0.39 19.73 -4.97
N VAL A 143 1.29 19.06 -4.26
CA VAL A 143 2.38 19.73 -3.54
C VAL A 143 3.73 19.36 -4.13
N LYS A 144 4.44 20.38 -4.59
CA LYS A 144 5.81 20.27 -5.07
C LYS A 144 6.75 21.00 -4.11
N PHE A 145 7.71 20.25 -3.58
CA PHE A 145 8.81 20.78 -2.77
C PHE A 145 10.00 21.22 -3.63
N ASP A 146 9.96 20.99 -4.95
CA ASP A 146 11.04 21.29 -5.90
C ASP A 146 12.37 20.70 -5.42
N SER A 147 13.40 21.52 -5.24
CA SER A 147 14.65 21.13 -4.57
C SER A 147 14.72 21.77 -3.19
N ILE A 148 14.84 20.96 -2.14
CA ILE A 148 14.73 21.45 -0.77
C ILE A 148 15.81 20.88 0.14
N ARG A 149 16.41 21.74 0.96
CA ARG A 149 17.28 21.32 2.07
C ARG A 149 16.44 20.97 3.29
N VAL A 150 16.90 19.99 4.05
CA VAL A 150 16.26 19.58 5.30
C VAL A 150 16.47 20.68 6.35
N GLU A 151 15.51 21.59 6.48
CA GLU A 151 15.54 22.72 7.40
C GLU A 151 14.33 22.74 8.34
N LYS A 152 14.44 23.50 9.43
CA LYS A 152 13.45 23.53 10.50
C LYS A 152 12.11 24.15 10.08
N ASN A 153 12.09 25.07 9.10
CA ASN A 153 10.95 25.93 8.78
C ASN A 153 10.63 25.97 7.27
N ASN A 154 10.21 24.85 6.67
CA ASN A 154 9.84 24.79 5.26
C ASN A 154 8.48 24.10 4.97
N PRO A 155 7.42 24.31 5.78
CA PRO A 155 6.16 23.64 5.54
C PRO A 155 5.49 24.16 4.26
N LYS A 156 4.93 23.25 3.47
CA LYS A 156 3.97 23.57 2.40
C LYS A 156 2.56 23.46 2.97
N LYS A 157 1.73 24.46 2.69
CA LYS A 157 0.35 24.52 3.15
C LYS A 157 -0.60 24.09 2.03
N VAL A 158 -1.61 23.30 2.39
CA VAL A 158 -2.76 22.97 1.54
C VAL A 158 -4.04 23.33 2.28
N ILE A 159 -5.00 23.92 1.58
CA ILE A 159 -6.30 24.29 2.11
C ILE A 159 -7.35 23.34 1.53
N ILE A 160 -8.15 22.75 2.41
CA ILE A 160 -9.38 22.05 2.06
C ILE A 160 -10.56 22.95 2.43
N LEU A 161 -11.41 23.27 1.45
CA LEU A 161 -12.66 24.02 1.64
C LEU A 161 -13.85 23.07 1.45
N ASN A 162 -14.77 23.00 2.42
CA ASN A 162 -16.04 22.33 2.24
C ASN A 162 -16.96 23.16 1.32
N LYS A 163 -17.25 22.64 0.11
CA LYS A 163 -18.16 23.26 -0.87
C LYS A 163 -19.58 22.72 -0.78
N SER A 164 -19.80 21.62 -0.08
CA SER A 164 -21.09 20.96 0.07
C SER A 164 -22.04 21.75 0.99
N THR A 165 -23.29 21.30 1.06
CA THR A 165 -24.35 21.94 1.87
C THR A 165 -24.45 21.38 3.29
N SER A 166 -23.67 20.35 3.63
CA SER A 166 -23.64 19.74 4.95
C SER A 166 -22.20 19.57 5.45
N SER A 167 -22.04 19.16 6.72
CA SER A 167 -20.71 18.97 7.29
C SER A 167 -19.98 17.78 6.64
N LEU A 168 -18.67 17.94 6.42
CA LEU A 168 -17.76 16.90 5.96
C LEU A 168 -16.88 16.43 7.11
N GLN A 169 -16.69 15.12 7.21
CA GLN A 169 -15.68 14.49 8.05
C GLN A 169 -14.49 14.07 7.19
N ILE A 170 -13.28 14.20 7.72
CA ILE A 170 -12.02 13.86 7.07
C ILE A 170 -11.35 12.73 7.86
N ALA A 171 -11.03 11.64 7.18
CA ALA A 171 -10.23 10.54 7.71
C ALA A 171 -9.01 10.31 6.83
N VAL A 172 -7.87 9.93 7.42
CA VAL A 172 -6.66 9.58 6.66
C VAL A 172 -6.76 8.11 6.27
N ALA A 173 -6.83 7.84 4.97
CA ALA A 173 -6.82 6.49 4.41
C ALA A 173 -5.40 5.98 4.18
N GLU A 174 -4.49 6.85 3.73
CA GLU A 174 -3.05 6.53 3.55
C GLU A 174 -2.21 7.74 3.93
N LYS A 175 -1.15 7.50 4.71
CA LYS A 175 -0.20 8.54 5.12
C LYS A 175 0.91 8.67 4.06
N PRO A 176 1.52 9.86 3.92
CA PRO A 176 2.78 10.00 3.20
C PRO A 176 3.85 9.06 3.75
N LYS A 177 4.81 8.71 2.89
CA LYS A 177 6.04 8.02 3.28
C LYS A 177 6.80 8.84 4.34
N GLU A 178 7.60 8.14 5.13
CA GLU A 178 8.30 8.66 6.33
C GLU A 178 9.18 9.90 6.13
N PHE A 179 9.51 10.25 4.89
CA PHE A 179 10.24 11.46 4.55
C PHE A 179 9.37 12.73 4.51
N ILE A 180 8.03 12.62 4.58
CA ILE A 180 7.11 13.76 4.75
C ILE A 180 6.31 13.61 6.04
N ASP A 181 6.45 14.59 6.93
CA ASP A 181 5.58 14.80 8.08
C ASP A 181 4.33 15.59 7.63
N PHE A 182 3.17 15.28 8.21
CA PHE A 182 1.93 16.02 7.94
C PHE A 182 1.11 16.31 9.19
N GLN A 183 0.36 17.41 9.17
CA GLN A 183 -0.60 17.77 10.21
C GLN A 183 -1.87 18.35 9.57
N ILE A 184 -3.03 17.89 10.04
CA ILE A 184 -4.34 18.43 9.64
C ILE A 184 -4.90 19.23 10.82
N SER A 185 -5.29 20.48 10.56
CA SER A 185 -5.78 21.41 11.59
C SER A 185 -7.12 21.03 12.22
N LYS A 186 -8.02 20.41 11.44
CA LYS A 186 -9.32 19.89 11.89
C LYS A 186 -9.81 18.81 10.94
N ASN A 187 -10.56 17.85 11.47
CA ASN A 187 -11.10 16.71 10.74
C ASN A 187 -12.61 16.77 10.52
N SER A 188 -13.27 17.86 10.93
CA SER A 188 -14.67 18.13 10.65
C SER A 188 -14.81 19.55 10.12
N LEU A 189 -15.57 19.71 9.03
CA LEU A 189 -15.78 20.95 8.32
C LEU A 189 -17.27 21.21 8.13
N ASN A 190 -17.80 22.27 8.73
CA ASN A 190 -19.11 22.78 8.37
C ASN A 190 -19.12 23.35 6.93
N PRO A 191 -20.29 23.59 6.32
CA PRO A 191 -20.36 24.24 5.01
C PRO A 191 -19.54 25.53 4.97
N LYS A 192 -18.75 25.70 3.90
CA LYS A 192 -17.82 26.83 3.68
C LYS A 192 -16.63 26.91 4.65
N GLU A 193 -16.51 25.99 5.60
CA GLU A 193 -15.36 25.93 6.51
C GLU A 193 -14.12 25.39 5.81
N LYS A 194 -12.95 25.79 6.31
CA LYS A 194 -11.64 25.39 5.81
C LYS A 194 -10.86 24.57 6.86
N ALA A 195 -10.14 23.55 6.38
CA ALA A 195 -9.03 22.91 7.08
C ALA A 195 -7.72 23.26 6.37
N GLU A 196 -6.67 23.48 7.15
CA GLU A 196 -5.29 23.51 6.68
C GLU A 196 -4.63 22.15 6.88
N ILE A 197 -3.84 21.72 5.89
CA ILE A 197 -2.85 20.65 5.96
C ILE A 197 -1.47 21.29 5.84
N LEU A 198 -0.60 21.02 6.80
CA LEU A 198 0.82 21.38 6.74
C LEU A 198 1.63 20.13 6.42
N LEU A 199 2.47 20.22 5.40
CA LEU A 199 3.38 19.16 4.97
C LEU A 199 4.82 19.64 5.13
N GLN A 200 5.68 18.83 5.70
CA GLN A 200 7.08 19.19 5.94
C GLN A 200 8.00 18.01 5.62
N VAL A 201 9.17 18.27 5.06
CA VAL A 201 10.20 17.23 4.90
C VAL A 201 10.72 16.81 6.28
N ASN A 202 10.67 15.52 6.56
CA ASN A 202 11.14 14.95 7.82
C ASN A 202 12.64 15.20 8.00
N ARG A 203 13.06 15.57 9.20
CA ARG A 203 14.47 15.92 9.49
C ARG A 203 15.45 14.75 9.33
N LYS A 204 14.95 13.52 9.34
CA LYS A 204 15.71 12.29 9.16
C LYS A 204 15.62 11.74 7.73
N ALA A 205 14.91 12.44 6.84
CA ALA A 205 14.78 12.01 5.47
C ALA A 205 16.13 11.95 4.75
N THR A 206 16.34 10.87 4.01
CA THR A 206 17.55 10.69 3.19
C THR A 206 17.49 11.59 1.96
N PRO A 207 18.61 12.19 1.52
CA PRO A 207 18.67 12.92 0.26
C PRO A 207 18.25 12.07 -0.94
N GLY A 208 17.63 12.72 -1.93
CA GLY A 208 17.18 12.09 -3.16
C GLY A 208 15.81 12.59 -3.65
N PRO A 209 15.44 12.24 -4.88
CA PRO A 209 14.09 12.48 -5.38
C PRO A 209 13.08 11.63 -4.60
N PHE A 210 11.89 12.18 -4.39
CA PHE A 210 10.82 11.46 -3.75
C PHE A 210 9.46 11.75 -4.40
N GLN A 211 8.60 10.76 -4.28
CA GLN A 211 7.19 10.86 -4.62
C GLN A 211 6.38 10.06 -3.60
N THR A 212 5.32 10.67 -3.08
CA THR A 212 4.39 10.08 -2.12
C THR A 212 3.06 10.83 -2.17
N ASN A 213 2.06 10.39 -1.41
CA ASN A 213 0.75 11.01 -1.40
C ASN A 213 0.16 11.00 0.01
N LEU A 214 -0.81 11.88 0.26
CA LEU A 214 -1.71 11.80 1.40
C LEU A 214 -3.10 11.47 0.88
N THR A 215 -3.65 10.32 1.25
CA THR A 215 -4.98 9.88 0.80
C THR A 215 -5.98 10.10 1.92
N LEU A 216 -7.05 10.83 1.61
CA LEU A 216 -8.09 11.26 2.53
C LEU A 216 -9.44 10.69 2.11
N ASP A 217 -10.15 10.11 3.07
CA ASP A 217 -11.56 9.76 2.96
C ASP A 217 -12.40 10.90 3.53
N PHE A 218 -13.37 11.35 2.73
CA PHE A 218 -14.39 12.32 3.09
C PHE A 218 -15.72 11.59 3.24
N SER A 219 -16.40 11.80 4.36
CA SER A 219 -17.73 11.26 4.60
C SER A 219 -18.69 12.34 5.10
N GLY A 220 -19.99 12.06 4.96
CA GLY A 220 -20.99 13.13 5.02
C GLY A 220 -20.94 13.95 3.73
N GLY A 221 -21.33 15.23 3.81
CA GLY A 221 -21.51 16.05 2.62
C GLY A 221 -22.72 15.60 1.79
N SER A 222 -23.38 16.56 1.17
CA SER A 222 -24.44 16.28 0.19
C SER A 222 -24.41 17.39 -0.85
N THR A 223 -24.60 16.99 -2.11
CA THR A 223 -24.91 17.89 -3.22
C THR A 223 -26.43 17.98 -3.48
N GLY A 224 -27.24 17.30 -2.66
CA GLY A 224 -28.69 17.12 -2.87
C GLY A 224 -29.07 15.75 -3.43
N GLN A 225 -28.11 14.84 -3.67
CA GLN A 225 -28.33 13.49 -4.24
C GLN A 225 -27.89 12.32 -3.35
N GLY A 226 -27.79 12.54 -2.03
CA GLY A 226 -27.38 11.53 -1.05
C GLY A 226 -25.98 11.76 -0.49
N SER A 227 -25.65 11.08 0.60
CA SER A 227 -24.32 11.13 1.22
C SER A 227 -23.41 10.09 0.58
N GLU A 228 -22.37 10.52 -0.13
CA GLU A 228 -21.40 9.61 -0.75
C GLU A 228 -20.04 9.74 -0.08
N LYS A 229 -19.46 8.60 0.31
CA LYS A 229 -18.07 8.55 0.76
C LYS A 229 -17.18 8.87 -0.43
N THR A 230 -16.44 9.98 -0.36
CA THR A 230 -15.55 10.43 -1.42
C THR A 230 -14.11 10.28 -0.97
N ARG A 231 -13.23 9.74 -1.81
CA ARG A 231 -11.79 9.68 -1.53
C ARG A 231 -11.03 10.68 -2.39
N TYR A 232 -9.96 11.26 -1.87
CA TYR A 232 -9.05 12.10 -2.64
C TYR A 232 -7.60 11.82 -2.25
N THR A 233 -6.74 11.70 -3.25
CA THR A 233 -5.30 11.51 -3.08
C THR A 233 -4.56 12.78 -3.44
N LEU A 234 -3.95 13.43 -2.45
CA LEU A 234 -3.09 14.60 -2.61
C LEU A 234 -1.67 14.15 -3.03
N PRO A 235 -1.22 14.44 -4.26
CA PRO A 235 0.11 14.06 -4.72
C PRO A 235 1.18 14.98 -4.14
N ILE A 236 2.30 14.41 -3.70
CA ILE A 236 3.41 15.12 -3.04
C ILE A 236 4.74 14.67 -3.66
N SER A 237 5.52 15.61 -4.18
CA SER A 237 6.82 15.30 -4.81
C SER A 237 7.88 16.36 -4.54
N GLY A 238 9.14 16.00 -4.75
CA GLY A 238 10.27 16.90 -4.61
C GLY A 238 11.60 16.16 -4.65
N THR A 239 12.68 16.89 -4.37
CA THR A 239 14.04 16.38 -4.23
C THR A 239 14.65 16.94 -2.96
N ILE A 240 15.07 16.05 -2.06
CA ILE A 240 15.78 16.43 -0.84
C ILE A 240 17.26 16.52 -1.20
N LEU A 241 17.82 17.72 -1.04
CA LEU A 241 19.24 17.96 -1.28
C LEU A 241 20.08 17.43 -0.13
N SER A 242 21.30 16.99 -0.44
CA SER A 242 22.31 16.75 0.59
C SER A 242 22.58 18.06 1.36
N LYS A 243 23.00 17.90 2.61
CA LYS A 243 23.49 19.03 3.43
C LYS A 243 24.67 19.71 2.74
#